data_AF-A0A527YL95-F1
#
_entry.id   AF-A0A527YL95-F1
#
_cell.length_a   1.000
_cell.length_b   1.000
_cell.length_c   1.000
_cell.angle_alpha   90.00
_cell.angle_beta   90.00
_cell.angle_gamma   90.00
#
_symmetry.space_group_name_H-M   'P 1'
#
loop_
_entity.id
_entity.type
_entity.pdbx_description
1 polymer ?
#
loop_
_entity_poly.entity_id
_entity_poly.type
_entity_poly.pdbx_seq_one_letter_code
_entity_poly.pdbx_strand_id
1 'polypeptide(L)'
;AKEIDLAHARVWAIRRSFLGELGYELLIPVEFTAHVYEALLEKGADHGLRHAGMFAMNACRLEKGFRHFGHDIGEEDTPYETGLG
;
A
#
# COMPACT_ATOMS: atom_id res chain seq x y z
N ALA A 1 12.39 4.60 4.08
CA ALA A 1 11.31 4.55 5.10
C ALA A 1 11.72 5.36 6.31
N LYS A 2 10.78 5.81 7.14
CA LYS A 2 11.05 6.57 8.36
C LYS A 2 10.06 6.16 9.44
N GLU A 3 10.52 6.16 10.69
CA GLU A 3 9.63 6.03 11.85
C GLU A 3 9.01 7.39 12.18
N ILE A 4 7.71 7.41 12.41
CA ILE A 4 6.93 8.61 12.73
C ILE A 4 5.99 8.35 13.90
N ASP A 5 5.60 9.41 14.60
CA ASP A 5 4.50 9.38 15.56
C ASP A 5 3.20 9.67 14.82
N LEU A 6 2.23 8.74 14.89
CA LEU A 6 0.92 8.87 14.24
C LEU A 6 -0.16 8.34 15.19
N ALA A 7 -1.13 9.20 15.55
CA ALA A 7 -2.22 8.85 16.47
C ALA A 7 -1.72 8.08 17.71
N HIS A 8 -0.71 8.65 18.38
CA HIS A 8 -0.06 8.08 19.57
C HIS A 8 0.69 6.75 19.38
N ALA A 9 0.85 6.26 18.15
CA ALA A 9 1.61 5.07 17.82
C ALA A 9 2.94 5.41 17.13
N ARG A 10 3.97 4.57 17.36
CA ARG A 10 5.21 4.54 16.58
C ARG A 10 4.98 3.74 15.30
N VAL A 11 4.94 4.41 14.16
CA VAL A 11 4.60 3.81 12.86
C VAL A 11 5.79 3.85 11.92
N TRP A 12 6.06 2.75 11.23
CA TRP A 12 7.05 2.72 10.16
C TRP A 12 6.40 3.09 8.83
N ALA A 13 6.68 4.30 8.35
CA ALA A 13 6.13 4.83 7.11
C ALA A 13 7.06 4.59 5.92
N ILE A 14 6.57 3.87 4.93
CA ILE A 14 7.29 3.54 3.71
C ILE A 14 6.65 4.30 2.55
N ARG A 15 7.41 5.19 1.90
CA ARG A 15 6.94 5.92 0.71
C ARG A 15 6.94 4.99 -0.51
N ARG A 16 5.90 4.16 -0.61
CA ARG A 16 5.65 3.15 -1.63
C ARG A 16 4.14 2.99 -1.81
N SER A 17 3.71 2.65 -3.02
CA SER A 17 2.31 2.39 -3.33
C SER A 17 2.22 1.40 -4.49
N PHE A 18 1.47 0.31 -4.29
CA PHE A 18 1.16 -0.64 -5.36
C PHE A 18 0.10 -0.10 -6.34
N LEU A 19 -0.55 1.03 -6.02
CA LEU A 19 -1.45 1.74 -6.94
C LEU A 19 -0.66 2.69 -7.87
N GLY A 20 0.62 2.96 -7.58
CA GLY A 20 1.47 3.90 -8.31
C GLY A 20 1.07 5.37 -8.19
N GLU A 21 0.37 5.71 -7.11
CA GLU A 21 -0.01 7.07 -6.71
C GLU A 21 0.78 7.53 -5.47
N LEU A 22 0.71 8.82 -5.15
CA LEU A 22 1.29 9.36 -3.92
C LEU A 22 0.66 8.71 -2.69
N GLY A 23 1.48 8.13 -1.82
CA GLY A 23 1.00 7.51 -0.59
C GLY A 23 2.12 6.87 0.21
N TYR A 24 1.73 6.25 1.31
CA TYR A 24 2.61 5.50 2.19
C TYR A 24 1.97 4.17 2.57
N GLU A 25 2.79 3.13 2.66
CA GLU A 25 2.47 1.93 3.42
C GLU A 25 2.82 2.18 4.88
N LEU A 26 1.86 1.92 5.78
CA LEU A 26 1.99 2.14 7.21
C LEU A 26 2.04 0.80 7.93
N LEU A 27 3.19 0.48 8.51
CA LEU A 27 3.33 -0.68 9.39
C LEU A 27 3.11 -0.20 10.82
N ILE A 28 2.00 -0.63 11.42
CA ILE A 28 1.48 -0.15 12.70
C ILE A 28 1.56 -1.30 13.72
N PRO A 29 2.02 -1.08 14.96
CA PRO A 29 1.91 -2.09 16.02
C PRO A 29 0.44 -2.46 16.25
N VAL A 30 0.16 -3.76 16.36
CA VAL A 30 -1.19 -4.32 16.26
C VAL A 30 -2.16 -3.72 17.29
N GLU A 31 -1.66 -3.41 18.48
CA GLU A 31 -2.41 -2.82 19.60
C GLU A 31 -2.92 -1.40 19.32
N PHE A 32 -2.33 -0.69 18.34
CA PHE A 32 -2.73 0.65 17.94
C PHE A 32 -3.51 0.70 16.62
N THR A 33 -3.57 -0.39 15.85
CA THR A 33 -4.10 -0.41 14.48
C THR A 33 -5.52 0.16 14.38
N ALA A 34 -6.43 -0.23 15.27
CA ALA A 34 -7.81 0.26 15.25
C ALA A 34 -7.89 1.78 15.47
N HIS A 35 -7.17 2.28 16.47
CA HIS A 35 -7.16 3.71 16.79
C HIS A 35 -6.53 4.55 15.67
N VAL A 36 -5.39 4.09 15.12
CA VAL A 36 -4.73 4.78 13.99
C VAL A 36 -5.65 4.81 12.78
N TYR A 37 -6.33 3.71 12.48
CA TYR A 37 -7.29 3.63 11.38
C TYR A 37 -8.47 4.60 11.55
N GLU A 38 -9.09 4.63 12.74
CA GLU A 38 -10.20 5.56 13.04
C GLU A 38 -9.75 7.03 12.93
N ALA A 39 -8.58 7.37 13.46
CA ALA A 39 -8.02 8.71 13.37
C ALA A 39 -7.76 9.14 11.92
N LEU A 40 -7.30 8.22 11.06
CA LEU A 40 -7.12 8.48 9.63
C LEU A 40 -8.46 8.69 8.92
N LEU A 41 -9.50 7.91 9.26
CA LEU A 41 -10.84 8.10 8.68
C LEU A 41 -11.46 9.44 9.08
N GLU A 42 -11.35 9.80 10.36
CA GLU A 42 -11.88 11.08 10.87
C GLU A 42 -11.23 12.25 10.13
N LYS A 43 -9.89 12.30 10.07
CA LYS A 43 -9.17 13.39 9.38
C LYS A 43 -9.28 13.32 7.87
N GLY A 44 -9.45 12.12 7.30
CA GLY A 44 -9.62 11.92 5.87
C GLY A 44 -10.98 12.33 5.33
N ALA A 45 -12.00 12.46 6.19
CA ALA A 45 -13.37 12.79 5.78
C ALA A 45 -13.44 14.11 4.99
N ASP A 46 -12.74 15.15 5.47
CA ASP A 46 -12.67 16.48 4.83
C ASP A 46 -11.95 16.44 3.47
N HIS A 47 -11.18 15.39 3.21
CA HIS A 47 -10.46 15.15 1.97
C HIS A 47 -11.18 14.17 1.03
N GLY A 48 -12.39 13.71 1.39
CA GLY A 48 -13.14 12.73 0.62
C GLY A 48 -12.51 11.34 0.61
N LEU A 49 -11.80 10.98 1.68
CA LEU A 49 -11.20 9.65 1.85
C LEU A 49 -12.26 8.55 1.68
N ARG A 50 -11.89 7.50 0.96
CA ARG A 50 -12.74 6.32 0.73
C ARG A 50 -11.91 5.05 0.85
N HIS A 51 -12.58 3.98 1.26
CA HIS A 51 -12.00 2.64 1.18
C HIS A 51 -11.83 2.21 -0.27
N ALA A 52 -10.71 1.56 -0.54
CA ALA A 52 -10.44 0.88 -1.79
C ALA A 52 -10.20 -0.61 -1.51
N GLY A 53 -10.90 -1.47 -2.23
CA GLY A 53 -10.74 -2.91 -2.13
C GLY A 53 -9.67 -3.47 -3.07
N MET A 54 -9.46 -4.78 -2.99
CA MET A 54 -8.44 -5.48 -3.78
C MET A 54 -8.65 -5.38 -5.30
N PHE A 55 -9.90 -5.33 -5.79
CA PHE A 55 -10.16 -5.19 -7.22
C PHE A 55 -9.73 -3.82 -7.77
N ALA A 56 -9.98 -2.75 -7.02
CA ALA A 56 -9.50 -1.41 -7.40
C ALA A 56 -7.97 -1.37 -7.42
N MET A 57 -7.32 -1.93 -6.40
CA MET A 57 -5.87 -2.03 -6.34
C MET A 57 -5.32 -2.86 -7.52
N ASN A 58 -5.96 -3.98 -7.87
CA ASN A 58 -5.55 -4.80 -9.01
C ASN A 58 -5.74 -4.09 -10.36
N ALA A 59 -6.76 -3.25 -10.50
CA ALA A 59 -6.91 -2.41 -11.68
C ALA A 59 -5.78 -1.37 -11.78
N CYS A 60 -5.52 -0.62 -10.70
CA CYS A 60 -4.48 0.42 -10.68
C CYS A 60 -3.06 -0.16 -10.89
N ARG A 61 -2.73 -1.29 -10.26
CA ARG A 61 -1.40 -1.91 -10.40
C ARG A 61 -1.12 -2.36 -11.84
N LEU A 62 -2.16 -2.78 -12.57
CA LEU A 62 -2.06 -3.18 -13.97
C LEU A 62 -1.72 -1.99 -14.86
N GLU A 63 -2.33 -0.83 -14.63
CA GLU A 63 -2.03 0.41 -15.37
C GLU A 63 -0.57 0.85 -15.19
N LYS A 64 0.02 0.56 -14.04
CA LYS A 64 1.44 0.85 -13.74
C LYS A 64 2.39 -0.26 -14.20
N GLY A 65 1.86 -1.38 -14.70
CA GLY A 65 2.64 -2.55 -15.11
C GLY A 65 3.31 -3.26 -13.95
N PHE A 66 2.82 -3.18 -12.71
CA PHE A 66 3.38 -3.95 -11.62
C PHE A 66 2.98 -5.42 -11.72
N ARG A 67 3.96 -6.32 -11.60
CA ARG A 67 3.76 -7.77 -11.65
C ARG A 67 3.39 -8.31 -10.26
N HIS A 68 2.53 -9.32 -10.25
CA HIS A 68 2.08 -10.04 -9.08
C HIS A 68 2.53 -11.50 -9.20
N PHE A 69 3.36 -11.92 -8.24
CA PHE A 69 3.87 -13.29 -8.18
C PHE A 69 2.73 -14.29 -7.97
N GLY A 70 2.75 -15.38 -8.72
CA GLY A 70 1.69 -16.38 -8.78
C GLY A 70 0.56 -16.05 -9.77
N HIS A 71 0.54 -14.87 -10.38
CA HIS A 71 -0.42 -14.53 -11.43
C HIS A 71 0.27 -14.10 -12.74
N ASP A 72 1.07 -13.04 -12.71
CA ASP A 72 1.75 -12.57 -13.93
C ASP A 72 3.14 -13.18 -14.11
N ILE A 73 3.75 -13.65 -13.02
CA ILE A 73 5.09 -14.25 -12.99
C ILE A 73 5.09 -15.41 -11.99
N GLY A 74 5.91 -16.43 -12.23
CA GLY A 74 6.07 -17.60 -11.38
C GLY A 74 7.52 -18.07 -11.25
N GLU A 75 7.69 -19.26 -10.68
CA GLU A 75 9.00 -19.87 -10.44
C GLU A 75 9.72 -20.29 -11.74
N GLU A 76 8.96 -20.46 -12.83
CA GLU A 76 9.48 -20.88 -14.14
C GLU A 76 9.97 -19.71 -15.00
N ASP A 77 9.65 -18.47 -14.62
CA ASP A 77 10.00 -17.28 -15.39
C ASP A 77 11.31 -16.65 -14.92
N THR A 78 12.14 -16.19 -15.84
CA THR A 78 13.32 -15.39 -15.50
C THR A 78 12.98 -13.89 -15.37
N PRO A 79 13.76 -13.11 -14.59
CA PRO A 79 13.58 -11.66 -14.53
C PRO A 79 13.68 -10.97 -15.90
N TYR A 80 14.49 -11.50 -16.83
CA TYR A 80 14.64 -10.92 -18.16
C TYR A 80 13.40 -11.15 -19.03
N GLU A 81 12.78 -12.33 -18.99
CA GLU A 81 11.55 -12.64 -19.76
C GLU A 81 10.35 -11.80 -19.29
N THR A 82 10.35 -11.42 -18.02
CA THR A 82 9.23 -10.71 -17.38
C THR A 82 9.40 -9.18 -17.37
N GLY A 83 10.53 -8.67 -17.86
CA GLY A 83 10.86 -7.25 -17.87
C GLY A 83 11.22 -6.68 -16.50
N LEU A 84 11.81 -7.51 -15.62
CA LEU A 84 12.28 -7.19 -14.28
C LEU A 84 13.82 -7.28 -14.13
N GLY A 85 14.55 -7.41 -15.24
CA GLY A 85 16.02 -7.48 -15.30
C GLY A 85 16.74 -6.14 -15.31
#